data_AF-A0A5P0YL90-F1
#
_entry.id   AF-A0A5P0YL90-F1
#
_cell.length_a   1.000
_cell.length_b   1.000
_cell.length_c   1.000
_cell.angle_alpha   90.00
_cell.angle_beta   90.00
_cell.angle_gamma   90.00
#
_symmetry.space_group_name_H-M   'P 1'
#
loop_
_entity.id
_entity.type
_entity.pdbx_description
1 polymer ?
#
loop_
_entity_poly.entity_id
_entity_poly.type
_entity_poly.pdbx_seq_one_letter_code
_entity_poly.pdbx_strand_id
1 'polypeptide(L)'
;MGRRRRGRGRPRGAARNAEHCGAASVPRKAAMNERDALLNEFAQGLRPMSEGVAWFDGLREEEQPEVLRCLRHHCVQARALTEDAPESIRRAGLRPTHTPAVLLSRGRIDEQLGKIAGLEPLDERRKAFRLLIVLLSIADRRRRDRFCSDGCGHWWHQLSQTE
;
A
#
# COMPACT_ATOMS: atom_id res chain seq x y z
N MET A 1 -4.64 -44.36 29.65
CA MET A 1 -3.26 -43.97 29.26
C MET A 1 -3.33 -43.41 27.83
N GLY A 2 -3.31 -42.12 27.52
CA GLY A 2 -2.66 -40.99 28.18
C GLY A 2 -1.29 -40.72 27.56
N ARG A 3 -1.19 -40.39 26.26
CA ARG A 3 0.04 -39.80 25.69
C ARG A 3 -0.26 -38.52 24.93
N ARG A 4 0.50 -37.50 25.33
CA ARG A 4 0.37 -36.07 25.03
C ARG A 4 1.06 -35.72 23.71
N ARG A 5 0.43 -34.76 23.01
CA ARG A 5 0.97 -33.61 22.26
C ARG A 5 2.48 -33.58 21.99
N ARG A 6 2.89 -33.25 20.76
CA ARG A 6 3.66 -32.01 20.43
C ARG A 6 3.45 -31.63 18.96
N GLY A 7 2.51 -30.72 18.70
CA GLY A 7 2.49 -29.95 17.47
C GLY A 7 3.63 -28.93 17.48
N ARG A 8 4.62 -29.08 16.60
CA ARG A 8 5.62 -28.03 16.35
C ARG A 8 4.99 -27.01 15.42
N GLY A 9 4.61 -25.86 15.98
CA GLY A 9 4.32 -24.66 15.21
C GLY A 9 5.56 -24.24 14.44
N ARG A 10 5.44 -24.10 13.12
CA ARG A 10 6.43 -23.38 12.31
C ARG A 10 6.28 -21.88 12.59
N PRO A 11 7.37 -21.13 12.83
CA PRO A 11 7.29 -19.68 12.90
C PRO A 11 6.92 -19.11 11.53
N ARG A 12 5.87 -18.28 11.51
CA ARG A 12 5.41 -17.53 10.33
C ARG A 12 6.42 -16.43 10.02
N GLY A 13 7.05 -16.56 8.85
CA GLY A 13 7.37 -15.48 7.92
C GLY A 13 8.19 -14.31 8.48
N ALA A 14 9.52 -14.48 8.47
CA ALA A 14 10.44 -13.36 8.42
C ALA A 14 10.11 -12.46 7.21
N ALA A 15 10.21 -11.15 7.44
CA ALA A 15 10.05 -10.10 6.44
C ALA A 15 10.85 -10.44 5.18
N ARG A 16 10.16 -10.56 4.04
CA ARG A 16 10.83 -10.72 2.75
C ARG A 16 11.14 -9.33 2.22
N ASN A 17 12.44 -9.13 1.97
CA ASN A 17 13.12 -8.01 1.38
C ASN A 17 12.26 -7.11 0.47
N ALA A 18 12.39 -5.80 0.69
CA ALA A 18 11.84 -4.75 -0.14
C ALA A 18 12.41 -4.87 -1.56
N GLU A 19 11.56 -5.21 -2.52
CA GLU A 19 11.89 -5.05 -3.92
C GLU A 19 11.74 -3.56 -4.26
N HIS A 20 12.89 -2.96 -4.54
CA HIS A 20 13.11 -1.55 -4.79
C HIS A 20 12.33 -1.06 -6.02
N CYS A 21 11.45 -0.08 -5.83
CA CYS A 21 10.88 0.73 -6.90
C CYS A 21 11.95 1.70 -7.44
N GLY A 22 12.72 1.28 -8.44
CA GLY A 22 13.81 2.08 -9.00
C GLY A 22 13.34 3.15 -9.99
N ALA A 23 14.06 4.28 -9.98
CA ALA A 23 14.38 5.07 -11.16
C ALA A 23 15.86 5.54 -11.07
N ALA A 24 16.55 5.50 -12.22
CA ALA A 24 17.91 5.96 -12.56
C ALA A 24 18.97 6.29 -11.46
N SER A 25 20.04 5.47 -11.46
CA SER A 25 21.44 5.68 -11.00
C SER A 25 21.77 6.75 -9.93
N VAL A 26 21.84 6.33 -8.66
CA VAL A 26 22.69 6.91 -7.59
C VAL A 26 23.13 5.76 -6.64
N PRO A 27 24.37 5.71 -6.09
CA PRO A 27 24.89 4.50 -5.45
C PRO A 27 24.32 4.19 -4.06
N ARG A 28 24.18 2.89 -3.80
CA ARG A 28 23.51 2.24 -2.66
C ARG A 28 24.20 2.45 -1.31
N LYS A 29 23.52 3.16 -0.40
CA LYS A 29 23.50 2.92 1.06
C LYS A 29 22.12 3.31 1.60
N ALA A 30 21.40 2.35 2.21
CA ALA A 30 20.21 2.50 3.07
C ALA A 30 19.40 3.81 2.96
N ALA A 31 19.03 4.22 1.75
CA ALA A 31 18.31 5.45 1.50
C ALA A 31 16.82 5.14 1.51
N MET A 32 16.09 5.76 2.43
CA MET A 32 14.65 5.93 2.31
C MET A 32 14.38 6.56 0.92
N ASN A 33 13.56 5.90 0.09
CA ASN A 33 13.10 6.52 -1.13
C ASN A 33 12.11 7.62 -0.72
N GLU A 34 12.38 8.89 -1.06
CA GLU A 34 11.52 10.03 -0.74
C GLU A 34 10.07 9.77 -1.16
N ARG A 35 9.88 9.06 -2.28
CA ARG A 35 8.58 8.60 -2.76
C ARG A 35 7.90 7.65 -1.77
N ASP A 36 8.62 6.66 -1.24
CA ASP A 36 8.04 5.70 -0.29
C ASP A 36 7.62 6.41 1.01
N ALA A 37 8.44 7.35 1.50
CA ALA A 37 8.08 8.16 2.67
C ALA A 37 6.79 8.96 2.40
N LEU A 38 6.72 9.67 1.28
CA LEU A 38 5.57 10.46 0.89
C LEU A 38 4.28 9.63 0.74
N LEU A 39 4.35 8.46 0.09
CA LEU A 39 3.20 7.56 -0.05
C LEU A 39 2.71 7.04 1.31
N ASN A 40 3.62 6.75 2.23
CA ASN A 40 3.28 6.36 3.59
C ASN A 40 2.69 7.52 4.39
N GLU A 41 3.16 8.75 4.22
CA GLU A 41 2.57 9.96 4.83
C GLU A 41 1.12 10.15 4.41
N PHE A 42 0.82 10.01 3.11
CA PHE A 42 -0.57 10.07 2.61
C PHE A 42 -1.42 8.93 3.18
N ALA A 43 -0.90 7.69 3.20
CA ALA A 43 -1.66 6.54 3.72
C ALA A 43 -1.92 6.62 5.22
N GLN A 44 -0.99 7.21 5.99
CA GLN A 44 -1.13 7.41 7.43
C GLN A 44 -1.97 8.64 7.78
N GLY A 45 -2.31 9.47 6.79
CA GLY A 45 -3.08 10.70 6.98
C GLY A 45 -2.26 11.83 7.60
N LEU A 46 -0.92 11.76 7.49
CA LEU A 46 -0.01 12.85 7.88
C LEU A 46 -0.10 14.02 6.88
N ARG A 47 -0.51 13.72 5.66
CA ARG A 47 -0.84 14.70 4.61
C ARG A 47 -2.24 14.45 4.04
N PRO A 48 -2.97 15.49 3.62
CA PRO A 48 -4.29 15.33 3.05
C PRO A 48 -4.24 14.63 1.68
N MET A 49 -5.29 13.85 1.38
CA MET A 49 -5.44 13.19 0.08
C MET A 49 -5.41 14.16 -1.10
N SER A 50 -5.93 15.39 -0.93
CA SER A 50 -5.92 16.41 -1.98
C SER A 50 -4.50 16.80 -2.40
N GLU A 51 -3.56 16.88 -1.45
CA GLU A 51 -2.15 17.13 -1.74
C GLU A 51 -1.54 15.94 -2.49
N GLY A 52 -1.85 14.70 -2.08
CA GLY A 52 -1.38 13.51 -2.78
C GLY A 52 -1.88 13.40 -4.21
N VAL A 53 -3.14 13.78 -4.45
CA VAL A 53 -3.70 13.84 -5.80
C VAL A 53 -3.04 14.93 -6.63
N ALA A 54 -2.83 16.14 -6.08
CA ALA A 54 -2.14 17.21 -6.78
C ALA A 54 -0.69 16.84 -7.11
N TRP A 55 0.01 16.20 -6.17
CA TRP A 55 1.35 15.65 -6.39
C TRP A 55 1.37 14.61 -7.51
N PHE A 56 0.43 13.66 -7.50
CA PHE A 56 0.35 12.61 -8.52
C PHE A 56 0.00 13.17 -9.91
N ASP A 57 -0.96 14.10 -9.98
CA ASP A 57 -1.38 14.77 -11.21
C ASP A 57 -0.24 15.63 -11.82
N GLY A 58 0.71 16.09 -10.99
CA GLY A 58 1.89 16.84 -11.43
C GLY A 58 3.07 15.98 -11.92
N LEU A 59 2.99 14.66 -11.80
CA LEU A 59 4.01 13.74 -12.33
C LEU A 59 3.91 13.63 -13.85
N ARG A 60 5.02 13.26 -14.50
CA ARG A 60 4.98 12.87 -15.90
C ARG A 60 4.15 11.61 -16.08
N GLU A 61 3.52 11.47 -17.25
CA GLU A 61 2.65 10.32 -17.53
C GLU A 61 3.38 8.97 -17.43
N GLU A 62 4.68 8.96 -17.69
CA GLU A 62 5.52 7.76 -17.60
C GLU A 62 5.88 7.39 -16.15
N GLU A 63 5.80 8.35 -15.22
CA GLU A 63 6.13 8.17 -13.79
C GLU A 63 4.94 7.66 -12.99
N GLN A 64 3.72 8.01 -13.39
CA GLN A 64 2.49 7.59 -12.71
C GLN A 64 2.36 6.06 -12.56
N PRO A 65 2.62 5.23 -13.60
CA PRO A 65 2.61 3.77 -13.47
C PRO A 65 3.61 3.26 -12.42
N GLU A 66 4.77 3.87 -12.29
CA GLU A 66 5.76 3.48 -11.28
C GLU A 66 5.21 3.71 -9.86
N VAL A 67 4.60 4.87 -9.63
CA VAL A 67 3.94 5.18 -8.34
C VAL A 67 2.85 4.17 -8.02
N LEU A 68 1.99 3.82 -8.99
CA LEU A 68 0.94 2.83 -8.77
C LEU A 68 1.51 1.42 -8.47
N ARG A 69 2.63 1.05 -9.09
CA ARG A 69 3.32 -0.22 -8.77
C ARG A 69 3.89 -0.20 -7.35
N CYS A 70 4.43 0.92 -6.88
CA CYS A 70 4.91 1.06 -5.50
C CYS A 70 3.77 0.97 -4.50
N LEU A 71 2.65 1.64 -4.77
CA LEU A 71 1.45 1.53 -3.96
C LEU A 71 0.90 0.11 -3.89
N ARG A 72 0.89 -0.62 -5.03
CA ARG A 72 0.60 -2.05 -5.05
C ARG A 72 1.52 -2.82 -4.09
N HIS A 73 2.83 -2.59 -4.17
CA HIS A 73 3.79 -3.28 -3.29
C HIS A 73 3.50 -2.98 -1.82
N HIS A 74 3.26 -1.71 -1.47
CA HIS A 74 2.91 -1.33 -0.11
C HIS A 74 1.60 -1.98 0.37
N CYS A 75 0.56 -2.05 -0.47
CA CYS A 75 -0.69 -2.74 -0.13
C CYS A 75 -0.44 -4.23 0.19
N VAL A 76 0.41 -4.91 -0.59
CA VAL A 76 0.79 -6.30 -0.34
C VAL A 76 1.57 -6.44 0.96
N GLN A 77 2.55 -5.56 1.22
CA GLN A 77 3.34 -5.56 2.47
C GLN A 77 2.48 -5.27 3.72
N ALA A 78 1.50 -4.38 3.59
CA ALA A 78 0.52 -4.08 4.63
C ALA A 78 -0.50 -5.21 4.82
N ARG A 79 -0.47 -6.24 3.97
CA ARG A 79 -1.43 -7.36 3.96
C ARG A 79 -2.86 -6.89 3.71
N ALA A 80 -3.05 -6.09 2.67
CA ALA A 80 -4.39 -5.75 2.17
C ALA A 80 -5.19 -7.02 1.90
N LEU A 81 -6.47 -7.00 2.26
CA LEU A 81 -7.38 -8.13 2.14
C LEU A 81 -8.58 -7.77 1.27
N THR A 82 -9.28 -8.79 0.76
CA THR A 82 -10.45 -8.58 -0.13
C THR A 82 -11.58 -7.88 0.63
N GLU A 83 -11.67 -8.12 1.93
CA GLU A 83 -12.63 -7.50 2.85
C GLU A 83 -12.40 -5.99 3.03
N ASP A 84 -11.22 -5.47 2.65
CA ASP A 84 -10.93 -4.03 2.69
C ASP A 84 -11.58 -3.28 1.51
N ALA A 85 -11.98 -3.99 0.46
CA ALA A 85 -12.42 -3.38 -0.79
C ALA A 85 -13.65 -2.46 -0.64
N PRO A 86 -14.76 -2.87 0.01
CA PRO A 86 -15.96 -2.04 0.09
C PRO A 86 -15.68 -0.71 0.81
N GLU A 87 -14.94 -0.77 1.93
CA GLU A 87 -14.62 0.41 2.70
C GLU A 87 -13.59 1.30 1.99
N SER A 88 -12.64 0.70 1.27
CA SER A 88 -11.67 1.45 0.46
C SER A 88 -12.34 2.23 -0.66
N ILE A 89 -13.28 1.61 -1.37
CA ILE A 89 -14.03 2.25 -2.47
C ILE A 89 -14.85 3.43 -1.93
N ARG A 90 -15.55 3.23 -0.81
CA ARG A 90 -16.36 4.26 -0.16
C ARG A 90 -15.51 5.44 0.30
N ARG A 91 -14.41 5.21 1.03
CA ARG A 91 -13.52 6.26 1.53
C ARG A 91 -12.74 6.96 0.42
N ALA A 92 -12.42 6.26 -0.66
CA ALA A 92 -11.80 6.87 -1.84
C ALA A 92 -12.78 7.78 -2.61
N GLY A 93 -14.08 7.77 -2.28
CA GLY A 93 -15.11 8.55 -2.98
C GLY A 93 -15.31 8.09 -4.42
N LEU A 94 -15.07 6.81 -4.71
CA LEU A 94 -15.26 6.24 -6.04
C LEU A 94 -16.64 5.62 -6.18
N ARG A 95 -17.21 5.73 -7.38
CA ARG A 95 -18.40 4.96 -7.74
C ARG A 95 -18.00 3.49 -7.88
N PRO A 96 -18.84 2.53 -7.44
CA PRO A 96 -18.58 1.10 -7.64
C PRO A 96 -18.40 0.70 -9.11
N THR A 97 -18.88 1.52 -10.05
CA THR A 97 -18.77 1.31 -11.51
C THR A 97 -17.44 1.78 -12.10
N HIS A 98 -16.62 2.54 -11.37
CA HIS A 98 -15.29 2.93 -11.86
C HIS A 98 -14.40 1.69 -11.96
N THR A 99 -13.58 1.62 -13.02
CA THR A 99 -12.73 0.46 -13.33
C THR A 99 -11.92 -0.04 -12.13
N PRO A 100 -11.16 0.78 -11.38
CA PRO A 100 -10.38 0.30 -10.24
C PRO A 100 -11.27 -0.22 -9.10
N ALA A 101 -12.47 0.33 -8.89
CA ALA A 101 -13.42 -0.17 -7.90
C ALA A 101 -14.00 -1.54 -8.29
N VAL A 102 -14.34 -1.71 -9.57
CA VAL A 102 -14.79 -2.99 -10.13
C VAL A 102 -13.71 -4.05 -10.00
N LEU A 103 -12.45 -3.73 -10.37
CA LEU A 103 -11.32 -4.64 -10.25
C LEU A 103 -11.07 -5.04 -8.80
N LEU A 104 -11.00 -4.08 -7.87
CA LEU A 104 -10.72 -4.37 -6.46
C LEU A 104 -11.80 -5.27 -5.82
N SER A 105 -13.04 -5.18 -6.31
CA SER A 105 -14.16 -5.99 -5.80
C SER A 105 -14.22 -7.41 -6.38
N ARG A 106 -13.31 -7.80 -7.27
CA ARG A 106 -13.41 -9.06 -8.04
C ARG A 106 -12.26 -10.02 -7.77
N GLY A 107 -12.55 -11.18 -7.20
CA GLY A 107 -11.58 -12.27 -7.10
C GLY A 107 -10.44 -11.98 -6.12
N ARG A 108 -9.23 -12.45 -6.42
CA ARG A 108 -8.10 -12.40 -5.49
C ARG A 108 -7.39 -11.04 -5.52
N ILE A 109 -7.20 -10.44 -4.36
CA ILE A 109 -6.67 -9.08 -4.24
C ILE A 109 -5.27 -8.89 -4.85
N ASP A 110 -4.39 -9.88 -4.74
CA ASP A 110 -3.03 -9.88 -5.31
C ASP A 110 -3.03 -9.71 -6.83
N GLU A 111 -3.92 -10.42 -7.52
CA GLU A 111 -4.09 -10.32 -8.97
C GLU A 111 -4.70 -8.97 -9.38
N GLN A 112 -5.70 -8.50 -8.64
CA GLN A 112 -6.40 -7.26 -8.97
C GLN A 112 -5.54 -6.03 -8.75
N LEU A 113 -4.72 -6.02 -7.70
CA LEU A 113 -3.75 -4.95 -7.48
C LEU A 113 -2.77 -4.81 -8.66
N GLY A 114 -2.39 -5.92 -9.28
CA GLY A 114 -1.60 -5.90 -10.52
C GLY A 114 -2.32 -5.19 -11.67
N LYS A 115 -3.60 -5.52 -11.89
CA LYS A 115 -4.42 -4.90 -12.94
C LYS A 115 -4.67 -3.42 -12.68
N ILE A 116 -4.97 -3.04 -11.44
CA ILE A 116 -5.18 -1.64 -11.03
C ILE A 116 -3.91 -0.81 -11.27
N ALA A 117 -2.73 -1.35 -10.93
CA ALA A 117 -1.46 -0.67 -11.14
C ALA A 117 -1.04 -0.54 -12.62
N GLY A 118 -1.68 -1.32 -13.51
CA GLY A 118 -1.44 -1.30 -14.95
C GLY A 118 -2.53 -0.59 -15.76
N LEU A 119 -3.39 0.22 -15.14
CA LEU A 119 -4.40 0.99 -15.87
C LEU A 119 -3.73 2.06 -16.73
N GLU A 120 -4.08 2.09 -18.02
CA GLU A 120 -3.48 2.99 -19.00
C GLU A 120 -4.09 4.40 -19.05
N PRO A 121 -5.43 4.58 -19.03
CA PRO A 121 -6.00 5.93 -19.11
C PRO A 121 -5.64 6.79 -17.89
N LEU A 122 -5.24 8.04 -18.11
CA LEU A 122 -4.81 8.96 -17.05
C LEU A 122 -5.90 9.17 -15.98
N ASP A 123 -7.15 9.30 -16.41
CA ASP A 123 -8.28 9.49 -15.49
C ASP A 123 -8.51 8.24 -14.61
N GLU A 124 -8.25 7.05 -15.15
CA GLU A 124 -8.28 5.79 -14.40
C GLU A 124 -7.07 5.64 -13.47
N ARG A 125 -5.89 6.12 -13.86
CA ARG A 125 -4.69 6.15 -13.00
C ARG A 125 -4.90 7.02 -11.77
N ARG A 126 -5.51 8.20 -11.93
CA ARG A 126 -5.87 9.07 -10.79
C ARG A 126 -6.87 8.40 -9.83
N LYS A 127 -7.88 7.70 -10.37
CA LYS A 127 -8.83 6.92 -9.56
C LYS A 127 -8.12 5.77 -8.84
N ALA A 128 -7.21 5.08 -9.52
CA ALA A 128 -6.40 4.00 -8.96
C ALA A 128 -5.50 4.51 -7.82
N PHE A 129 -4.84 5.64 -8.00
CA PHE A 129 -4.01 6.27 -6.97
C PHE A 129 -4.81 6.52 -5.68
N ARG A 130 -5.96 7.20 -5.80
CA ARG A 130 -6.86 7.45 -4.65
C ARG A 130 -7.28 6.16 -3.97
N LEU A 131 -7.66 5.15 -4.75
CA LEU A 131 -8.11 3.86 -4.21
C LEU A 131 -6.99 3.14 -3.47
N LEU A 132 -5.79 3.07 -4.04
CA LEU A 132 -4.66 2.35 -3.47
C LEU A 132 -4.12 3.02 -2.20
N ILE A 133 -4.10 4.35 -2.12
CA ILE A 133 -3.74 5.07 -0.88
C ILE A 133 -4.71 4.73 0.25
N VAL A 134 -6.02 4.74 -0.04
CA VAL A 134 -7.04 4.42 0.97
C VAL A 134 -6.95 2.95 1.39
N LEU A 135 -6.76 2.04 0.43
CA LEU A 135 -6.57 0.62 0.72
C LEU A 135 -5.34 0.39 1.60
N LEU A 136 -4.22 1.05 1.27
CA LEU A 136 -3.00 1.02 2.08
C LEU A 136 -3.27 1.56 3.49
N SER A 137 -4.01 2.67 3.62
CA SER A 137 -4.38 3.25 4.93
C SER A 137 -5.12 2.26 5.82
N ILE A 138 -6.11 1.54 5.26
CA ILE A 138 -6.91 0.54 5.99
C ILE A 138 -6.05 -0.66 6.37
N ALA A 139 -5.29 -1.18 5.42
CA ALA A 139 -4.42 -2.35 5.65
C ALA A 139 -3.32 -2.05 6.67
N ASP A 140 -2.67 -0.89 6.56
CA ASP A 140 -1.61 -0.44 7.47
C ASP A 140 -2.14 -0.20 8.88
N ARG A 141 -3.31 0.46 9.02
CA ARG A 141 -3.95 0.63 10.33
C ARG A 141 -4.23 -0.71 11.00
N ARG A 142 -4.87 -1.65 10.28
CA ARG A 142 -5.10 -3.00 10.79
C ARG A 142 -3.79 -3.70 11.19
N ARG A 143 -2.73 -3.52 10.40
CA ARG A 143 -1.42 -4.09 10.73
C ARG A 143 -0.89 -3.50 12.03
N ARG A 144 -0.95 -2.17 12.19
CA ARG A 144 -0.51 -1.48 13.41
C ARG A 144 -1.25 -1.97 14.64
N ASP A 145 -2.57 -2.01 14.57
CA ASP A 145 -3.44 -2.41 15.67
C ASP A 145 -3.18 -3.86 16.12
N ARG A 146 -2.76 -4.73 15.22
CA ARG A 146 -2.56 -6.17 15.49
C ARG A 146 -1.13 -6.58 15.83
N PHE A 147 -0.14 -5.89 15.28
CA PHE A 147 1.25 -6.35 15.28
C PHE A 147 2.25 -5.30 15.79
N CYS A 148 1.81 -4.08 16.05
CA CYS A 148 2.68 -2.96 16.41
C CYS A 148 2.25 -2.26 17.70
N SER A 149 1.34 -2.87 18.49
CA SER A 149 0.84 -2.33 19.75
C SER A 149 1.89 -2.28 20.86
N ASP A 150 2.86 -3.21 20.84
CA ASP A 150 3.92 -3.34 21.87
C ASP A 150 5.24 -2.67 21.46
N GLY A 151 5.17 -1.70 20.55
CA GLY A 151 6.32 -1.02 19.96
C GLY A 151 6.56 -1.44 18.50
N CYS A 152 6.94 -0.46 17.67
CA CYS A 152 7.16 -0.66 16.25
C CYS A 152 8.53 -0.15 15.80
N GLY A 153 9.37 -1.05 15.27
CA GLY A 153 10.67 -0.70 14.69
C GLY A 153 10.63 -0.38 13.19
N HIS A 154 9.46 -0.30 12.57
CA HIS A 154 9.37 0.03 11.15
C HIS A 154 9.57 1.54 10.94
N TRP A 155 10.50 1.92 10.08
CA TRP A 155 10.82 3.33 9.80
C TRP A 155 9.59 4.12 9.34
N TRP A 156 8.69 3.51 8.56
CA TRP A 156 7.50 4.21 8.06
C TRP A 156 6.48 4.52 9.16
N HIS A 157 6.54 3.88 10.33
CA HIS A 157 5.70 4.25 11.49
C HIS A 157 6.36 5.30 12.40
N GLN A 158 7.54 5.78 12.02
CA GLN A 158 8.29 6.81 12.74
C GLN A 158 8.32 8.15 11.98
N LEU A 159 7.55 8.27 10.88
CA LEU A 159 7.53 9.47 10.02
C LEU A 159 7.05 10.73 10.73
N SER A 160 6.20 10.60 11.75
CA SER A 160 5.71 11.73 12.55
C SER A 160 6.58 12.05 13.77
N GLN A 161 7.71 11.35 13.96
CA GLN A 161 8.63 11.57 15.09
C GLN A 161 9.76 12.54 14.75
N THR A 162 9.71 13.15 13.56
CA THR A 162 10.64 14.21 13.17
C THR A 162 10.17 15.52 13.78
N GLU A 163 10.54 15.75 15.04
CA GLU A 163 10.62 17.09 15.65
C GLU A 163 11.86 17.86 15.17
#